data_AF-A0A7J9PUP7-F1
#
_entry.id   AF-A0A7J9PUP7-F1
#
_cell.length_a   1.000
_cell.length_b   1.000
_cell.length_c   1.000
_cell.angle_alpha   90.00
_cell.angle_beta   90.00
_cell.angle_gamma   90.00
#
_symmetry.space_group_name_H-M   'P 1'
#
loop_
_entity.id
_entity.type
_entity.pdbx_description
1 polymer ?
#
loop_
_entity_poly.entity_id
_entity_poly.type
_entity_poly.pdbx_seq_one_letter_code
_entity_poly.pdbx_strand_id
1 'polypeptide(L)'
;NTKLFSFPSPFPKENKKIFFVNDVTTRYEEISKDSTIIKKLKEYIENICSAFQKNIIVFFPSFELMKKIDIQTNKNLYLEEQKMSQKELMKMIENFKSQKNSLLFSAAGGRIS
;
A
#
# COMPACT_ATOMS: atom_id res chain seq x y z
N ASN A 1 -2.18 -18.18 34.34
CA ASN A 1 -2.24 -19.01 33.13
C ASN A 1 -3.30 -18.49 32.16
N THR A 2 -2.91 -17.65 31.20
CA THR A 2 -3.80 -17.20 30.12
C THR A 2 -3.82 -18.25 29.01
N LYS A 3 -5.00 -18.73 28.62
CA LYS A 3 -5.16 -19.65 27.48
C LYS A 3 -5.45 -18.83 26.22
N LEU A 4 -4.66 -19.03 25.17
CA LEU A 4 -4.90 -18.44 23.85
C LEU A 4 -5.68 -19.43 22.99
N PHE A 5 -6.73 -18.93 22.33
CA PHE A 5 -7.52 -19.68 21.36
C PHE A 5 -7.43 -18.98 20.01
N SER A 6 -7.20 -19.76 18.94
CA SER A 6 -7.19 -19.28 17.57
C SER A 6 -8.30 -19.99 16.81
N PHE A 7 -9.16 -19.22 16.16
CA PHE A 7 -10.24 -19.73 15.32
C PHE A 7 -9.86 -19.53 13.85
N PRO A 8 -10.17 -20.51 12.99
CA PRO A 8 -9.94 -20.36 11.56
C PRO A 8 -10.83 -19.24 10.99
N SER A 9 -10.39 -18.63 9.89
CA SER A 9 -11.19 -17.67 9.13
C SER A 9 -12.52 -18.31 8.70
N PRO A 10 -13.68 -17.66 8.93
CA PRO A 10 -14.96 -18.14 8.44
C PRO A 10 -15.15 -17.89 6.94
N PHE A 11 -14.27 -17.10 6.31
CA PHE A 11 -14.35 -16.76 4.89
C PHE A 11 -13.63 -17.79 4.01
N PRO A 12 -14.14 -18.08 2.80
CA PRO A 12 -13.49 -18.97 1.83
C PRO A 12 -12.07 -18.52 1.48
N LYS A 13 -11.13 -19.46 1.40
CA LYS A 13 -9.70 -19.16 1.18
C LYS A 13 -9.46 -18.60 -0.22
N GLU A 14 -10.22 -19.05 -1.21
CA GLU A 14 -10.17 -18.65 -2.61
C GLU A 14 -10.47 -17.15 -2.82
N ASN A 15 -11.18 -16.50 -1.89
CA ASN A 15 -11.47 -15.07 -1.93
C ASN A 15 -10.26 -14.20 -1.59
N LYS A 16 -9.18 -14.78 -1.05
CA LYS A 16 -7.96 -14.07 -0.65
C LYS A 16 -6.72 -14.78 -1.16
N LYS A 17 -5.99 -14.13 -2.06
CA LYS A 17 -4.65 -14.55 -2.46
C LYS A 17 -3.61 -13.67 -1.79
N ILE A 18 -2.57 -14.28 -1.25
CA ILE A 18 -1.46 -13.60 -0.59
C ILE A 18 -0.20 -14.00 -1.33
N PHE A 19 0.56 -13.01 -1.77
CA PHE A 19 1.82 -13.18 -2.48
C PHE A 19 2.90 -12.38 -1.77
N PHE A 20 4.14 -12.84 -1.88
CA PHE A 20 5.32 -12.13 -1.41
C PHE A 20 6.45 -12.32 -2.42
N VAL A 21 7.36 -11.37 -2.43
CA VAL A 21 8.57 -11.37 -3.25
C VAL A 21 9.77 -11.20 -2.32
N ASN A 22 10.91 -11.78 -2.68
CA ASN A 22 12.11 -11.79 -1.84
C ASN A 22 13.29 -11.00 -2.44
N ASP A 23 13.07 -10.31 -3.56
CA ASP A 23 14.08 -9.60 -4.34
C ASP A 23 14.06 -8.07 -4.13
N VAL A 24 13.24 -7.60 -3.17
CA VAL A 24 13.13 -6.22 -2.70
C VAL A 24 13.01 -6.17 -1.18
N THR A 25 13.33 -5.01 -0.60
CA THR A 25 13.28 -4.75 0.83
C THR A 25 12.77 -3.34 1.10
N THR A 26 12.24 -3.11 2.29
CA THR A 26 11.92 -1.76 2.79
C THR A 26 12.82 -1.33 3.94
N ARG A 27 13.92 -2.07 4.21
CA ARG A 27 14.91 -1.68 5.24
C ARG A 27 15.68 -0.45 4.79
N TYR A 28 15.76 0.54 5.67
CA TYR A 28 16.32 1.84 5.35
C TYR A 28 17.81 1.78 4.99
N GLU A 29 18.57 0.93 5.69
CA GLU A 29 20.02 0.79 5.49
C GLU A 29 20.35 0.19 4.14
N GLU A 30 19.52 -0.73 3.65
CA GLU A 30 19.68 -1.37 2.34
C GLU A 30 19.29 -0.40 1.22
N ILE A 31 18.13 0.24 1.33
CA ILE A 31 17.66 1.24 0.36
C ILE A 31 18.67 2.39 0.21
N SER A 32 19.29 2.83 1.31
CA SER A 32 20.26 3.92 1.26
C SER A 32 21.58 3.53 0.58
N LYS A 33 21.90 2.23 0.53
CA LYS A 33 23.11 1.70 -0.12
C LYS A 33 22.87 1.30 -1.57
N ASP A 34 21.65 0.93 -1.92
CA ASP A 34 21.29 0.46 -3.27
C ASP A 34 19.99 1.13 -3.75
N SER A 35 20.15 2.09 -4.66
CA SER A 35 19.03 2.82 -5.27
C SER A 35 18.21 1.96 -6.24
N THR A 36 18.71 0.80 -6.68
CA THR A 36 17.97 -0.11 -7.57
C THR A 36 16.77 -0.74 -6.87
N ILE A 37 16.79 -0.83 -5.53
CA ILE A 37 15.67 -1.33 -4.73
C ILE A 37 14.42 -0.46 -4.93
N ILE A 38 14.58 0.87 -4.93
CA ILE A 38 13.48 1.82 -5.19
C ILE A 38 12.90 1.62 -6.58
N LYS A 39 13.76 1.42 -7.58
CA LYS A 39 13.33 1.14 -8.95
C LYS A 39 12.50 -0.14 -9.05
N LYS A 40 12.92 -1.22 -8.41
CA LYS A 40 12.17 -2.49 -8.38
C LYS A 40 10.84 -2.35 -7.65
N LEU A 41 10.79 -1.66 -6.51
CA LEU A 41 9.54 -1.39 -5.79
C LEU A 41 8.54 -0.65 -6.68
N LYS A 42 9.02 0.37 -7.42
CA LYS A 42 8.24 1.10 -8.42
C LYS A 42 7.70 0.15 -9.50
N GLU A 43 8.57 -0.65 -10.12
CA GLU A 43 8.19 -1.61 -11.17
C GLU A 43 7.12 -2.59 -10.69
N TYR A 44 7.24 -3.12 -9.46
CA TYR A 44 6.21 -3.97 -8.87
C TYR A 44 4.86 -3.26 -8.76
N ILE A 45 4.84 -2.03 -8.22
CA ILE A 45 3.61 -1.26 -8.06
C ILE A 45 2.97 -0.96 -9.43
N GLU A 46 3.76 -0.53 -10.42
CA GLU A 46 3.30 -0.23 -11.78
C GLU A 46 2.75 -1.46 -12.49
N ASN A 47 3.42 -2.61 -12.36
CA ASN A 47 2.97 -3.88 -12.93
C ASN A 47 1.66 -4.35 -12.29
N ILE A 48 1.52 -4.24 -10.97
CA ILE A 48 0.26 -4.55 -10.29
C ILE A 48 -0.83 -3.57 -10.75
N CYS A 49 -0.52 -2.28 -10.85
CA CYS A 49 -1.50 -1.28 -11.27
C CYS A 49 -2.01 -1.53 -12.69
N SER A 50 -1.13 -1.88 -13.63
CA SER A 50 -1.50 -2.17 -15.02
C SER A 50 -2.25 -3.50 -15.17
N ALA A 51 -1.90 -4.52 -14.37
CA ALA A 51 -2.53 -5.84 -14.42
C ALA A 51 -3.96 -5.86 -13.86
N PHE A 52 -4.29 -4.99 -12.90
CA PHE A 52 -5.58 -5.03 -12.20
C PHE A 52 -6.39 -3.74 -12.37
N GLN A 53 -7.52 -3.82 -13.07
CA GLN A 53 -8.51 -2.73 -13.15
C GLN A 53 -9.41 -2.65 -11.89
N LYS A 54 -8.79 -2.53 -10.72
CA LYS A 54 -9.44 -2.43 -9.40
C LYS A 54 -8.82 -1.29 -8.59
N ASN A 55 -9.47 -0.96 -7.48
CA ASN A 55 -8.93 -0.05 -6.49
C ASN A 55 -7.80 -0.75 -5.73
N ILE A 56 -6.67 -0.06 -5.58
CA ILE A 56 -5.46 -0.58 -4.94
C ILE A 56 -5.04 0.38 -3.85
N ILE A 57 -4.62 -0.18 -2.71
CA ILE A 57 -3.98 0.58 -1.64
C ILE A 57 -2.56 0.05 -1.49
N VAL A 58 -1.58 0.95 -1.46
CA VAL A 58 -0.19 0.62 -1.15
C VAL A 58 0.16 1.25 0.19
N PHE A 59 0.47 0.39 1.15
CA PHE A 59 0.89 0.80 2.48
C PHE A 59 2.43 0.84 2.55
N PHE A 60 2.97 2.00 2.87
CA PHE A 60 4.40 2.21 3.05
C PHE A 60 4.76 2.24 4.53
N PRO A 61 5.92 1.70 4.95
CA PRO A 61 6.39 1.82 6.34
C PRO A 61 6.61 3.26 6.82
N SER A 62 6.82 4.21 5.91
CA SER A 62 7.00 5.63 6.23
C SER A 62 6.59 6.55 5.08
N PHE A 63 6.22 7.79 5.42
CA PHE A 63 6.00 8.86 4.44
C PHE A 63 7.26 9.16 3.61
N GLU A 64 8.45 8.97 4.19
CA GLU A 64 9.72 9.19 3.48
C GLU A 64 9.91 8.19 2.35
N LEU A 65 9.63 6.91 2.57
CA LEU A 65 9.71 5.91 1.51
C LEU A 65 8.62 6.16 0.45
N MET A 66 7.40 6.47 0.88
CA MET A 66 6.31 6.80 -0.04
C MET A 66 6.67 7.94 -0.99
N LYS A 67 7.30 9.01 -0.48
CA LYS A 67 7.75 10.16 -1.30
C LYS A 67 8.86 9.81 -2.28
N LYS A 68 9.64 8.75 -2.04
CA LYS A 68 10.67 8.27 -2.98
C LYS A 68 10.09 7.45 -4.14
N ILE A 69 8.85 7.00 -4.02
CA ILE A 69 8.17 6.16 -5.02
C ILE A 69 7.31 7.05 -5.91
N ASP A 70 7.91 7.47 -7.03
CA ASP A 70 7.19 8.14 -8.10
C ASP A 70 6.84 7.13 -9.19
N ILE A 71 5.54 6.98 -9.50
CA ILE A 71 5.05 5.96 -10.44
C ILE A 71 4.30 6.59 -11.62
N GLN A 72 4.30 5.89 -12.74
CA GLN A 72 3.44 6.19 -13.87
C GLN A 72 2.26 5.22 -13.87
N THR A 73 1.05 5.75 -13.74
CA THR A 73 -0.18 4.94 -13.70
C THR A 73 -1.34 5.68 -14.35
N ASN A 74 -2.25 4.93 -14.97
CA ASN A 74 -3.51 5.44 -15.49
C ASN A 74 -4.63 5.45 -14.45
N LYS A 75 -4.31 5.15 -13.19
CA LYS A 75 -5.26 5.15 -12.06
C LYS A 75 -5.44 6.54 -11.48
N ASN A 76 -6.61 6.78 -10.89
CA ASN A 76 -6.84 7.97 -10.08
C ASN A 76 -5.99 7.91 -8.82
N LEU A 77 -4.94 8.73 -8.73
CA LEU A 77 -3.96 8.69 -7.65
C LEU A 77 -4.39 9.57 -6.46
N TYR A 78 -4.37 8.97 -5.28
CA TYR A 78 -4.57 9.60 -3.98
C TYR A 78 -3.33 9.39 -3.13
N LEU A 79 -2.81 10.46 -2.54
CA LEU A 79 -1.60 10.43 -1.70
C LEU A 79 -1.95 10.94 -0.31
N GLU A 80 -1.80 10.10 0.71
CA GLU A 80 -1.85 10.58 2.09
C GLU A 80 -0.68 11.53 2.35
N GLU A 81 -0.93 12.65 3.02
CA GLU A 81 0.14 13.56 3.44
C GLU A 81 0.38 13.47 4.96
N GLN A 82 1.63 13.60 5.39
CA GLN A 82 2.03 13.48 6.79
C GLN A 82 1.29 14.47 7.71
N LYS A 83 0.91 15.64 7.20
CA LYS A 83 0.21 16.69 7.96
C LYS A 83 -1.30 16.71 7.72
N MET A 84 -1.82 15.76 6.95
CA MET A 84 -3.24 15.68 6.64
C MET A 84 -4.04 15.45 7.92
N SER A 85 -5.05 16.28 8.18
CA SER A 85 -5.98 16.10 9.29
C SER A 85 -6.80 14.82 9.13
N GLN A 86 -7.40 14.34 10.21
CA GLN A 86 -8.28 13.17 10.14
C GLN A 86 -9.48 13.41 9.22
N LYS A 87 -10.06 14.62 9.22
CA LYS A 87 -11.18 14.97 8.35
C LYS A 87 -10.80 14.91 6.86
N GLU A 88 -9.63 15.44 6.51
CA GLU A 88 -9.13 15.41 5.14
C GLU A 88 -8.83 13.97 4.68
N LEU A 89 -8.21 13.17 5.56
CA LEU A 89 -7.93 11.76 5.29
C LEU A 89 -9.23 10.98 5.05
N MET A 90 -10.24 11.15 5.90
CA MET A 90 -11.52 10.47 5.74
C MET A 90 -12.23 10.88 4.44
N LYS A 91 -12.22 12.17 4.10
CA LYS A 91 -12.76 12.66 2.82
C LYS A 91 -12.02 12.05 1.61
N MET A 92 -10.70 11.92 1.69
CA MET A 92 -9.90 11.26 0.66
C MET A 92 -10.28 9.77 0.51
N ILE A 93 -10.47 9.07 1.62
CA ILE A 93 -10.87 7.65 1.63
C ILE A 93 -12.28 7.48 1.05
N GLU A 94 -13.23 8.36 1.38
CA GLU A 94 -14.57 8.37 0.79
C GLU A 94 -14.54 8.57 -0.73
N ASN A 95 -13.72 9.51 -1.21
CA ASN A 95 -13.50 9.72 -2.63
C ASN A 95 -12.88 8.48 -3.28
N PHE A 96 -11.85 7.89 -2.68
CA PHE A 96 -11.21 6.67 -3.17
C PHE A 96 -12.21 5.49 -3.28
N LYS A 97 -13.09 5.33 -2.28
CA LYS A 97 -14.12 4.26 -2.26
C LYS A 97 -15.21 4.46 -3.32
N SER A 98 -15.56 5.71 -3.64
CA SER A 98 -16.60 6.01 -4.64
C SER A 98 -16.10 5.91 -6.08
N GLN A 99 -14.79 6.01 -6.30
CA GLN A 99 -14.18 5.87 -7.63
C GLN A 99 -13.85 4.42 -7.98
N LYS A 100 -13.74 4.14 -9.27
CA LYS A 100 -13.20 2.88 -9.80
C LYS A 100 -11.80 3.12 -10.35
N ASN A 101 -10.99 2.05 -10.34
CA ASN A 101 -9.63 2.06 -10.88
C ASN A 101 -8.74 3.13 -10.22
N SER A 102 -8.80 3.23 -8.90
CA SER A 102 -8.04 4.20 -8.11
C SER A 102 -6.84 3.57 -7.42
N LEU A 103 -5.86 4.40 -7.07
CA LEU A 103 -4.69 4.02 -6.29
C LEU A 103 -4.53 4.97 -5.10
N LEU A 104 -4.43 4.41 -3.90
CA LEU A 104 -4.15 5.17 -2.68
C LEU A 104 -2.78 4.77 -2.14
N PHE A 105 -1.90 5.75 -1.97
CA PHE A 105 -0.66 5.60 -1.20
C PHE A 105 -0.89 6.12 0.21
N SER A 106 -0.53 5.30 1.21
CA SER A 106 -0.71 5.63 2.62
C SER A 106 0.45 5.11 3.45
N ALA A 107 0.76 5.79 4.56
CA ALA A 107 1.69 5.26 5.55
C ALA A 107 0.99 4.25 6.46
N ALA A 108 1.67 3.14 6.76
CA ALA A 108 1.22 2.15 7.73
C ALA A 108 1.29 2.74 9.16
N GLY A 109 0.22 3.43 9.57
CA GLY A 109 0.17 4.14 10.86
C GLY A 109 -1.14 3.98 11.62
N GLY A 110 -2.05 3.10 11.18
CA GLY A 110 -3.30 2.78 11.88
C GLY A 110 -4.43 3.81 11.71
N ARG A 111 -4.23 4.88 10.95
CA ARG A 111 -5.29 5.87 10.64
C ARG A 111 -6.28 5.37 9.58
N ILE A 112 -5.89 4.34 8.84
CA ILE A 112 -6.69 3.64 7.84
C ILE A 112 -6.89 2.22 8.37
N SER A 113 -8.05 1.96 8.98
CA SER A 113 -8.47 0.64 9.50
C SER A 113 -9.94 0.41 9.22
#